data_AF-A0A2A6BAM8-F1
#
_entry.id   AF-A0A2A6BAM8-F1
#
_cell.length_a   1.000
_cell.length_b   1.000
_cell.length_c   1.000
_cell.angle_alpha   90.00
_cell.angle_beta   90.00
_cell.angle_gamma   90.00
#
_symmetry.space_group_name_H-M   'P 1'
#
loop_
_entity.id
_entity.type
_entity.pdbx_description
1 polymer ?
#
loop_
_entity_poly.entity_id
_entity_poly.type
_entity_poly.pdbx_seq_one_letter_code
_entity_poly.pdbx_strand_id
1 'polypeptide(L)'
;MIANSHSAPSVGNHDECSICFEPLATKRIITLHPCMHRFHHTCIVRWLESAENFVTAEPRCSHCRTVADRRIDERGRRVPLVFPMEEKGEELNINEIVLTDMVDLWTKISGIIDSLNDDKKRAEQIGKSKEFIADIDQEMDKLRHRQDATELLFVTIVINKDVLIKSLQDEVADRKTAFDKEIVHGIRTRAAAKRRRVVEKELAQAKKEFEDEVNATSKDVQKAFKKHCAAKLAAVAADATAALPGPSTTEPAKRRMRVEDNSEEGPQMKRRRRN
;
A
#
# COMPACT_ATOMS: atom_id res chain seq x y z
N MET A 1 -25.37 47.19 35.19
CA MET A 1 -26.17 46.39 34.24
C MET A 1 -25.21 45.85 33.18
N ILE A 2 -24.76 44.61 33.35
CA ILE A 2 -23.84 43.95 32.40
C ILE A 2 -24.72 43.11 31.49
N ALA A 3 -24.85 43.51 30.23
CA ALA A 3 -25.64 42.79 29.24
C ALA A 3 -24.89 41.50 28.88
N ASN A 4 -25.41 40.38 29.39
CA ASN A 4 -24.93 39.04 29.07
C ASN A 4 -25.48 38.68 27.68
N SER A 5 -24.71 38.95 26.64
CA SER A 5 -25.01 38.51 25.27
C SER A 5 -24.77 37.00 25.17
N HIS A 6 -25.79 36.22 25.50
CA HIS A 6 -25.88 34.82 25.10
C HIS A 6 -26.06 34.76 23.59
N SER A 7 -24.94 34.67 22.88
CA SER A 7 -24.91 34.22 21.49
C SER A 7 -25.56 32.84 21.43
N ALA A 8 -26.70 32.75 20.73
CA ALA A 8 -27.28 31.49 20.35
C ALA A 8 -26.20 30.65 19.62
N PRO A 9 -26.09 29.34 19.89
CA PRO A 9 -25.22 28.48 19.11
C PRO A 9 -25.70 28.57 17.66
N SER A 10 -24.92 29.23 16.81
CA SER A 10 -25.13 29.12 15.38
C SER A 10 -25.04 27.63 15.08
N VAL A 11 -26.07 27.10 14.43
CA VAL A 11 -26.03 25.76 13.85
C VAL A 11 -24.98 25.85 12.75
N GLY A 12 -23.72 25.71 13.14
CA GLY A 12 -22.58 25.81 12.25
C GLY A 12 -22.75 24.74 11.18
N ASN A 13 -22.57 25.14 9.92
CA ASN A 13 -22.49 24.23 8.79
C ASN A 13 -21.41 23.17 9.06
N HIS A 14 -21.80 22.04 9.66
CA HIS A 14 -20.95 20.85 9.82
C HIS A 14 -20.66 20.16 8.47
N ASP A 15 -21.06 20.79 7.37
CA ASP A 15 -20.92 20.32 6.00
C ASP A 15 -19.81 21.07 5.23
N GLU A 16 -18.89 21.76 5.93
CA GLU A 16 -17.71 22.41 5.32
C GLU A 16 -16.41 21.81 5.87
N CYS A 17 -15.42 21.65 4.99
CA CYS A 17 -14.10 21.15 5.36
C CYS A 17 -13.31 22.25 6.08
N SER A 18 -12.91 22.04 7.33
CA SER A 18 -12.22 23.11 8.10
C SER A 18 -10.77 23.39 7.67
N ILE A 19 -10.28 22.76 6.59
CA ILE A 19 -8.94 22.98 6.04
C ILE A 19 -9.00 23.89 4.81
N CYS A 20 -9.91 23.62 3.86
CA CYS A 20 -10.06 24.42 2.64
C CYS A 20 -11.30 25.32 2.64
N PHE A 21 -12.19 25.18 3.62
CA PHE A 21 -13.46 25.91 3.76
C PHE A 21 -14.46 25.69 2.60
N GLU A 22 -14.30 24.62 1.82
CA GLU A 22 -15.26 24.22 0.78
C GLU A 22 -16.28 23.20 1.33
N PRO A 23 -17.49 23.08 0.71
CA PRO A 23 -18.48 22.09 1.12
C PRO A 23 -17.94 20.66 1.03
N LEU A 24 -18.22 19.84 2.05
CA LEU A 24 -17.77 18.44 2.12
C LEU A 24 -18.31 17.59 0.98
N ALA A 25 -19.47 17.94 0.41
CA ALA A 25 -20.10 17.21 -0.69
C ALA A 25 -19.33 17.25 -2.02
N THR A 26 -18.35 18.15 -2.18
CA THR A 26 -17.62 18.33 -3.45
C THR A 26 -16.56 17.25 -3.69
N LYS A 27 -16.02 16.64 -2.64
CA LYS A 27 -14.92 15.65 -2.71
C LYS A 27 -15.19 14.47 -1.77
N ARG A 28 -14.29 13.48 -1.76
CA ARG A 28 -14.35 12.34 -0.82
C ARG A 28 -14.17 12.78 0.62
N ILE A 29 -14.92 12.19 1.55
CA ILE A 29 -14.91 12.58 2.96
C ILE A 29 -14.19 11.54 3.82
N ILE A 30 -13.40 12.01 4.79
CA ILE A 30 -12.80 11.24 5.88
C ILE A 30 -13.32 11.74 7.21
N THR A 31 -13.67 10.81 8.09
CA THR A 31 -14.02 11.05 9.49
C THR A 31 -12.89 10.60 10.41
N LEU A 32 -12.44 11.48 11.29
CA LEU A 32 -11.42 11.16 12.29
C LEU A 32 -12.06 10.65 13.58
N HIS A 33 -11.53 9.57 14.15
CA HIS A 33 -11.92 9.08 15.48
C HIS A 33 -10.83 9.36 16.52
N PRO A 34 -11.21 9.67 17.77
CA PRO A 34 -12.59 9.64 18.31
C PRO A 34 -13.37 10.94 18.12
N CYS A 35 -12.76 12.01 17.60
CA CYS A 35 -13.37 13.35 17.61
C CYS A 35 -14.50 13.59 16.59
N MET A 36 -14.72 12.66 15.67
CA MET A 36 -15.78 12.66 14.64
C MET A 36 -15.74 13.85 13.66
N HIS A 37 -14.67 14.63 13.62
CA HIS A 37 -14.54 15.71 12.64
C HIS A 37 -14.36 15.16 11.22
N ARG A 38 -15.04 15.79 10.27
CA ARG A 38 -15.09 15.41 8.85
C ARG A 38 -14.27 16.38 8.02
N PHE A 39 -13.53 15.84 7.05
CA PHE A 39 -12.66 16.59 6.16
C PHE A 39 -12.73 15.99 4.76
N HIS A 40 -12.32 16.75 3.74
CA HIS A 40 -11.96 16.12 2.47
C HIS A 40 -10.75 15.22 2.67
N HIS A 41 -10.76 14.06 2.02
CA HIS A 41 -9.70 13.05 2.07
C HIS A 41 -8.32 13.67 1.84
N THR A 42 -8.16 14.35 0.69
CA THR A 42 -6.92 14.97 0.27
C THR A 42 -6.46 16.08 1.23
N CYS A 43 -7.38 16.87 1.77
CA CYS A 43 -7.06 17.91 2.74
C CYS A 43 -6.50 17.36 4.05
N ILE A 44 -7.16 16.36 4.65
CA ILE A 44 -6.71 15.84 5.94
C ILE A 44 -5.47 14.97 5.81
N VAL A 45 -5.33 14.20 4.73
CA VAL A 45 -4.10 13.43 4.47
C VAL A 45 -2.91 14.38 4.37
N ARG A 46 -3.01 15.44 3.56
CA ARG A 46 -1.94 16.45 3.43
C ARG A 46 -1.61 17.12 4.77
N TRP A 47 -2.61 17.44 5.57
CA TRP A 47 -2.39 18.02 6.91
C TRP A 47 -1.66 17.07 7.84
N LEU A 48 -1.99 15.78 7.81
CA LEU A 48 -1.33 14.79 8.65
C LEU A 48 0.10 14.55 8.18
N GLU A 49 0.31 14.44 6.86
CA GLU A 49 1.62 14.25 6.23
C GLU A 49 2.56 15.46 6.38
N SER A 50 2.04 16.67 6.58
CA SER A 50 2.87 17.87 6.73
C SER A 50 3.53 18.03 8.11
N ALA A 51 3.21 17.18 9.07
CA ALA A 51 3.82 17.25 10.40
C ALA A 51 5.31 16.89 10.34
N GLU A 52 6.19 17.81 10.78
CA GLU A 52 7.27 17.53 11.75
C GLU A 52 8.07 16.24 11.63
N ASN A 53 7.37 15.18 12.01
CA ASN A 53 7.85 13.86 12.28
C ASN A 53 6.72 12.87 11.97
N PHE A 54 6.14 12.91 10.77
CA PHE A 54 4.98 12.08 10.41
C PHE A 54 5.11 10.59 10.81
N VAL A 55 6.33 10.06 10.75
CA VAL A 55 6.62 8.66 11.11
C VAL A 55 6.43 8.39 12.61
N THR A 56 6.75 9.36 13.48
CA THR A 56 6.74 9.17 14.94
C THR A 56 5.69 10.02 15.67
N ALA A 57 5.12 11.02 15.00
CA ALA A 57 4.13 11.92 15.55
C ALA A 57 2.74 11.27 15.53
N GLU A 58 2.03 11.36 16.65
CA GLU A 58 0.63 10.99 16.71
C GLU A 58 -0.19 11.92 15.79
N PRO A 59 -0.93 11.39 14.81
CA PRO A 59 -1.74 12.21 13.92
C PRO A 59 -2.79 12.95 14.73
N ARG A 60 -2.90 14.28 14.57
CA ARG A 60 -3.83 15.12 15.33
C ARG A 60 -4.80 15.83 14.40
N CYS A 61 -6.06 15.87 14.82
CA CYS A 61 -7.12 16.59 14.12
C CYS A 61 -6.79 18.08 14.02
N SER A 62 -6.83 18.67 12.82
CA SER A 62 -6.57 20.11 12.62
C SER A 62 -7.59 21.00 13.35
N HIS A 63 -8.82 20.51 13.52
CA HIS A 63 -9.91 21.26 14.16
C HIS A 63 -9.81 21.29 15.69
N CYS A 64 -9.67 20.13 16.34
CA CYS A 64 -9.74 20.01 17.81
C CYS A 64 -8.46 19.49 18.47
N ARG A 65 -7.41 19.20 17.69
CA ARG A 65 -6.11 18.66 18.13
C ARG A 65 -6.14 17.31 18.88
N THR A 66 -7.32 16.69 18.96
CA THR A 66 -7.47 15.32 19.46
C THR A 66 -6.67 14.36 18.58
N VAL A 67 -6.01 13.39 19.21
CA VAL A 67 -5.27 12.33 18.52
C VAL A 67 -6.25 11.50 17.70
N ALA A 68 -5.96 11.38 16.41
CA ALA A 68 -6.77 10.67 15.44
C ALA A 68 -6.30 9.22 15.33
N ASP A 69 -6.80 8.36 16.20
CA ASP A 69 -6.49 6.91 16.21
C ASP A 69 -6.94 6.25 14.89
N ARG A 70 -8.11 6.62 14.37
CA ARG A 70 -8.68 6.01 13.16
C ARG A 70 -9.17 7.06 12.19
N ARG A 71 -8.96 6.79 10.91
CA ARG A 71 -9.50 7.56 9.78
C ARG A 71 -10.43 6.63 9.03
N ILE A 72 -11.68 7.02 8.92
CA ILE A 72 -12.73 6.20 8.34
C ILE A 72 -13.33 6.95 7.16
N ASP A 73 -13.38 6.31 5.99
CA ASP A 73 -14.05 6.89 4.82
C ASP A 73 -15.59 6.79 4.93
N GLU A 74 -16.29 7.34 3.93
CA GLU A 74 -17.75 7.29 3.85
C GLU A 74 -18.34 5.88 3.84
N ARG A 75 -17.52 4.85 3.64
CA ARG A 75 -17.91 3.45 3.59
C ARG A 75 -17.55 2.67 4.85
N GLY A 76 -17.01 3.34 5.87
CA GLY A 76 -16.57 2.66 7.08
C GLY A 76 -15.19 2.02 6.96
N ARG A 77 -14.47 2.19 5.84
CA ARG A 77 -13.15 1.58 5.63
C ARG A 77 -12.08 2.43 6.33
N ARG A 78 -11.11 1.75 6.93
CA ARG A 78 -9.92 2.42 7.47
C ARG A 78 -9.06 2.95 6.33
N VAL A 79 -8.71 4.22 6.39
CA VAL A 79 -7.81 4.86 5.43
C VAL A 79 -6.39 4.88 6.01
N PRO A 80 -5.46 4.10 5.42
CA PRO A 80 -4.07 4.10 5.84
C PRO A 80 -3.45 5.45 5.54
N LEU A 81 -2.54 5.88 6.40
CA LEU A 81 -1.60 6.93 6.07
C LEU A 81 -0.51 6.26 5.23
N VAL A 82 -0.47 6.59 3.95
CA VAL A 82 0.57 6.08 3.06
C VAL A 82 1.81 6.95 3.29
N PHE A 83 2.97 6.33 3.39
CA PHE A 83 4.22 7.04 3.70
C PHE A 83 4.42 8.24 2.75
N PRO A 84 4.81 9.42 3.26
CA PRO A 84 5.09 10.59 2.44
C PRO A 84 6.45 10.39 1.76
N MET A 85 6.46 9.66 0.65
CA MET A 85 7.61 9.63 -0.25
C MET A 85 7.67 10.87 -1.16
N GLU A 86 6.72 11.80 -1.04
CA GLU A 86 6.39 12.71 -2.15
C GLU A 86 6.97 14.12 -2.14
N GLU A 87 7.45 14.72 -1.05
CA GLU A 87 7.64 16.19 -1.11
C GLU A 87 8.92 16.78 -0.54
N LYS A 88 9.70 16.05 0.25
CA LYS A 88 10.97 16.57 0.72
C LYS A 88 12.06 15.72 0.12
N GLY A 89 12.90 16.34 -0.72
CA GLY A 89 14.15 15.77 -1.25
C GLY A 89 15.18 15.45 -0.18
N GLU A 90 14.72 15.07 1.01
CA GLU A 90 15.52 14.40 2.02
C GLU A 90 15.83 13.02 1.45
N GLU A 91 17.10 12.81 1.14
CA GLU A 91 17.61 11.52 0.71
C GLU A 91 17.23 10.48 1.78
N LEU A 92 16.28 9.60 1.46
CA LEU A 92 15.98 8.46 2.31
C LEU A 92 17.28 7.69 2.52
N ASN A 93 17.62 7.37 3.77
CA ASN A 93 18.77 6.51 4.04
C ASN A 93 18.45 5.10 3.54
N ILE A 94 18.80 4.85 2.28
CA ILE A 94 18.53 3.62 1.53
C ILE A 94 19.03 2.38 2.29
N ASN A 95 20.06 2.53 3.13
CA ASN A 95 20.66 1.43 3.87
C ASN A 95 19.81 0.94 5.06
N GLU A 96 18.91 1.78 5.58
CA GLU A 96 18.05 1.44 6.73
C GLU A 96 16.71 0.83 6.30
N ILE A 97 16.38 0.89 5.01
CA ILE A 97 15.13 0.35 4.48
C ILE A 97 15.25 -1.17 4.31
N VAL A 98 14.39 -1.91 5.00
CA VAL A 98 14.31 -3.36 4.86
C VAL A 98 13.54 -3.70 3.57
N LEU A 99 14.13 -4.52 2.69
CA LEU A 99 13.54 -4.93 1.39
C LEU A 99 12.13 -5.50 1.50
N THR A 100 11.84 -6.26 2.56
CA THR A 100 10.50 -6.83 2.80
C THR A 100 9.44 -5.74 2.96
N ASP A 101 9.81 -4.61 3.56
CA ASP A 101 8.89 -3.51 3.82
C ASP A 101 8.52 -2.78 2.52
N MET A 102 9.43 -2.76 1.55
CA MET A 102 9.19 -2.15 0.24
C MET A 102 8.20 -2.93 -0.62
N VAL A 103 8.32 -4.26 -0.66
CA VAL A 103 7.37 -5.11 -1.40
C VAL A 103 5.97 -5.02 -0.78
N ASP A 104 5.91 -5.02 0.55
CA ASP A 104 4.66 -4.84 1.29
C ASP A 104 4.05 -3.46 1.04
N LEU A 105 4.86 -2.41 1.01
CA LEU A 105 4.44 -1.05 0.70
C LEU A 105 3.92 -0.93 -0.73
N TRP A 106 4.66 -1.43 -1.71
CA TRP A 106 4.25 -1.47 -3.11
C TRP A 106 2.90 -2.19 -3.26
N THR A 107 2.77 -3.38 -2.68
CA THR A 107 1.53 -4.18 -2.74
C THR A 107 0.34 -3.43 -2.11
N LYS A 108 0.58 -2.70 -1.01
CA LYS A 108 -0.45 -1.86 -0.38
C LYS A 108 -0.85 -0.69 -1.30
N ILE A 109 0.12 -0.01 -1.90
CA ILE A 109 -0.14 1.10 -2.84
C ILE A 109 -0.98 0.60 -4.03
N SER A 110 -0.60 -0.53 -4.65
CA SER A 110 -1.36 -1.11 -5.77
C SER A 110 -2.79 -1.45 -5.36
N GLY A 111 -3.00 -2.08 -4.20
CA GLY A 111 -4.33 -2.38 -3.70
C GLY A 111 -5.19 -1.13 -3.44
N ILE A 112 -4.58 -0.02 -3.01
CA ILE A 112 -5.30 1.26 -2.86
C ILE A 112 -5.68 1.82 -4.24
N ILE A 113 -4.76 1.80 -5.22
CA ILE A 113 -5.05 2.24 -6.60
C ILE A 113 -6.22 1.46 -7.20
N ASP A 114 -6.27 0.14 -7.01
CA ASP A 114 -7.38 -0.70 -7.47
C ASP A 114 -8.71 -0.30 -6.81
N SER A 115 -8.71 -0.10 -5.49
CA SER A 115 -9.90 0.40 -4.78
C SER A 115 -10.34 1.77 -5.29
N LEU A 116 -9.41 2.67 -5.61
CA LEU A 116 -9.72 3.99 -6.16
C LEU A 116 -10.31 3.91 -7.56
N ASN A 117 -9.79 3.02 -8.42
CA ASN A 117 -10.39 2.75 -9.73
C ASN A 117 -11.84 2.30 -9.60
N ASP A 118 -12.14 1.42 -8.64
CA ASP A 118 -13.51 0.98 -8.39
C ASP A 118 -14.38 2.10 -7.79
N ASP A 119 -13.81 2.96 -6.94
CA ASP A 119 -14.49 4.15 -6.41
C ASP A 119 -14.84 5.14 -7.53
N LYS A 120 -13.92 5.36 -8.48
CA LYS A 120 -14.13 6.19 -9.66
C LYS A 120 -15.27 5.67 -10.53
N LYS A 121 -15.23 4.38 -10.92
CA LYS A 121 -16.28 3.76 -11.74
C LYS A 121 -17.66 3.89 -11.10
N ARG A 122 -17.77 3.69 -9.78
CA ARG A 122 -19.03 3.87 -9.05
C ARG A 122 -19.48 5.32 -8.98
N ALA A 123 -18.55 6.24 -8.77
CA ALA A 123 -18.84 7.67 -8.74
C ALA A 123 -19.39 8.15 -10.10
N GLU A 124 -18.83 7.66 -11.20
CA GLU A 124 -19.34 7.90 -12.56
C GLU A 124 -20.75 7.34 -12.74
N GLN A 125 -21.01 6.09 -12.29
CA GLN A 125 -22.33 5.46 -12.37
C GLN A 125 -23.42 6.20 -11.60
N ILE A 126 -23.08 6.78 -10.45
CA ILE A 126 -24.02 7.53 -9.58
C ILE A 126 -24.15 9.00 -10.03
N GLY A 127 -23.37 9.44 -11.03
CA GLY A 127 -23.41 10.82 -11.52
C GLY A 127 -22.81 11.83 -10.54
N LYS A 128 -21.72 11.47 -9.85
CA LYS A 128 -20.96 12.41 -9.01
C LYS A 128 -20.36 13.54 -9.85
N SER A 129 -20.02 14.65 -9.18
CA SER A 129 -19.46 15.83 -9.83
C SER A 129 -18.11 15.53 -10.49
N LYS A 130 -17.76 16.29 -11.53
CA LYS A 130 -16.45 16.19 -12.19
C LYS A 130 -15.29 16.46 -11.22
N GLU A 131 -15.49 17.36 -10.26
CA GLU A 131 -14.52 17.66 -9.20
C GLU A 131 -14.25 16.44 -8.30
N PHE A 132 -15.29 15.67 -7.97
CA PHE A 132 -15.15 14.44 -7.19
C PHE A 132 -14.32 13.38 -7.95
N ILE A 133 -14.55 13.25 -9.26
CA ILE A 133 -13.78 12.34 -10.11
C ILE A 133 -12.32 12.80 -10.23
N ALA A 134 -12.09 14.10 -10.43
CA ALA A 134 -10.75 14.68 -10.50
C ALA A 134 -9.95 14.51 -9.19
N ASP A 135 -10.60 14.56 -8.02
CA ASP A 135 -9.96 14.26 -6.73
C ASP A 135 -9.49 12.80 -6.63
N ILE A 136 -10.25 11.84 -7.20
CA ILE A 136 -9.83 10.44 -7.26
C ILE A 136 -8.63 10.28 -8.21
N ASP A 137 -8.69 10.88 -9.38
CA ASP A 137 -7.61 10.81 -10.37
C ASP A 137 -6.31 11.39 -9.83
N GLN A 138 -6.38 12.57 -9.20
CA GLN A 138 -5.20 13.19 -8.58
C GLN A 138 -4.58 12.28 -7.49
N GLU A 139 -5.41 11.62 -6.69
CA GLU A 139 -4.92 10.69 -5.66
C GLU A 139 -4.30 9.43 -6.27
N MET A 140 -4.90 8.89 -7.34
CA MET A 140 -4.32 7.76 -8.06
C MET A 140 -2.98 8.12 -8.69
N ASP A 141 -2.87 9.29 -9.31
CA ASP A 141 -1.62 9.75 -9.93
C ASP A 141 -0.51 9.86 -8.89
N LYS A 142 -0.78 10.45 -7.72
CA LYS A 142 0.16 10.47 -6.59
C LYS A 142 0.62 9.07 -6.21
N LEU A 143 -0.33 8.16 -5.97
CA LEU A 143 0.00 6.79 -5.60
C LEU A 143 0.84 6.06 -6.67
N ARG A 144 0.63 6.34 -7.96
CA ARG A 144 1.49 5.85 -9.04
C ARG A 144 2.92 6.40 -8.95
N HIS A 145 3.07 7.69 -8.72
CA HIS A 145 4.40 8.27 -8.50
C HIS A 145 5.11 7.65 -7.29
N ARG A 146 4.37 7.38 -6.20
CA ARG A 146 4.92 6.65 -5.04
C ARG A 146 5.30 5.21 -5.39
N GLN A 147 4.50 4.55 -6.22
CA GLN A 147 4.78 3.20 -6.71
C GLN A 147 6.09 3.18 -7.51
N ASP A 148 6.23 4.08 -8.47
CA ASP A 148 7.44 4.22 -9.31
C ASP A 148 8.68 4.54 -8.46
N ALA A 149 8.55 5.44 -7.47
CA ALA A 149 9.62 5.76 -6.54
C ALA A 149 10.04 4.54 -5.69
N THR A 150 9.05 3.76 -5.23
CA THR A 150 9.30 2.52 -4.47
C THR A 150 10.03 1.49 -5.32
N GLU A 151 9.65 1.34 -6.60
CA GLU A 151 10.33 0.44 -7.53
C GLU A 151 11.77 0.88 -7.80
N LEU A 152 11.99 2.18 -8.03
CA LEU A 152 13.33 2.72 -8.26
C LEU A 152 14.25 2.49 -7.05
N LEU A 153 13.74 2.75 -5.84
CA LEU A 153 14.46 2.49 -4.59
C LEU A 153 14.76 1.00 -4.42
N PHE A 154 13.80 0.13 -4.73
CA PHE A 154 13.98 -1.32 -4.66
C PHE A 154 15.11 -1.78 -5.58
N VAL A 155 15.10 -1.36 -6.85
CA VAL A 155 16.15 -1.66 -7.83
C VAL A 155 17.51 -1.14 -7.35
N THR A 156 17.56 0.09 -6.84
CA THR A 156 18.79 0.70 -6.31
C THR A 156 19.37 -0.11 -5.15
N ILE A 157 18.53 -0.54 -4.20
CA ILE A 157 18.97 -1.37 -3.08
C ILE A 157 19.52 -2.71 -3.57
N VAL A 158 18.82 -3.37 -4.50
CA VAL A 158 19.23 -4.66 -5.04
C VAL A 158 20.59 -4.56 -5.73
N ILE A 159 20.81 -3.53 -6.55
CA ILE A 159 22.09 -3.28 -7.22
C ILE A 159 23.20 -3.04 -6.20
N ASN A 160 22.97 -2.19 -5.19
CA ASN A 160 23.98 -1.90 -4.16
C ASN A 160 24.35 -3.15 -3.35
N LYS A 161 23.37 -4.01 -3.04
CA LYS A 161 23.63 -5.28 -2.35
C LYS A 161 24.39 -6.26 -3.23
N ASP A 162 24.11 -6.32 -4.53
CA ASP A 162 24.86 -7.15 -5.48
C ASP A 162 26.34 -6.72 -5.57
N VAL A 163 26.60 -5.41 -5.64
CA VAL A 163 27.98 -4.87 -5.63
C VAL A 163 28.70 -5.24 -4.33
N LEU A 164 28.04 -5.10 -3.18
CA LEU A 164 28.61 -5.49 -1.88
C LEU A 164 28.91 -6.99 -1.82
N ILE A 165 27.99 -7.84 -2.30
CA ILE A 165 28.18 -9.29 -2.33
C ILE A 165 29.39 -9.65 -3.19
N LYS A 166 29.54 -9.05 -4.37
CA LYS A 166 30.71 -9.27 -5.24
C LYS A 166 32.01 -8.86 -4.56
N SER A 167 32.05 -7.69 -3.92
CA SER A 167 33.23 -7.24 -3.17
C SER A 167 33.61 -8.21 -2.04
N LEU A 168 32.64 -8.77 -1.33
CA LEU A 168 32.90 -9.76 -0.28
C LEU A 168 33.40 -11.09 -0.86
N GLN A 169 32.88 -11.50 -2.01
CA GLN A 169 33.35 -12.70 -2.72
C GLN A 169 34.81 -12.56 -3.17
N ASP A 170 35.18 -11.39 -3.68
CA ASP A 170 36.56 -11.07 -4.06
C ASP A 170 37.50 -11.10 -2.84
N GLU A 171 37.11 -10.50 -1.72
CA GLU A 171 37.90 -10.54 -0.48
C GLU A 171 38.09 -11.98 0.04
N VAL A 172 37.04 -12.80 -0.03
CA VAL A 172 37.12 -14.23 0.32
C VAL A 172 38.08 -14.97 -0.61
N ALA A 173 38.06 -14.67 -1.91
CA ALA A 173 38.97 -15.26 -2.89
C ALA A 173 40.43 -14.85 -2.65
N ASP A 174 40.68 -13.59 -2.29
CA ASP A 174 42.00 -13.07 -1.96
C ASP A 174 42.55 -13.70 -0.68
N ARG A 175 41.74 -13.76 0.38
CA ARG A 175 42.11 -14.43 1.65
C ARG A 175 42.44 -15.90 1.42
N LYS A 176 41.65 -16.58 0.59
CA LYS A 176 41.91 -17.97 0.21
C LYS A 176 43.25 -18.10 -0.53
N THR A 177 43.53 -17.21 -1.47
CA THR A 177 44.79 -17.20 -2.23
C THR A 177 46.00 -16.92 -1.34
N ALA A 178 45.87 -15.98 -0.38
CA ALA A 178 46.92 -15.67 0.58
C ALA A 178 47.22 -16.88 1.49
N PHE A 179 46.16 -17.51 1.99
CA PHE A 179 46.26 -18.73 2.79
C PHE A 179 46.93 -19.89 2.02
N ASP A 180 46.56 -20.09 0.75
CA ASP A 180 47.19 -21.10 -0.11
C ASP A 180 48.70 -20.81 -0.31
N LYS A 181 49.10 -19.54 -0.46
CA LYS A 181 50.52 -19.14 -0.55
C LYS A 181 51.28 -19.40 0.75
N GLU A 182 50.70 -19.08 1.91
CA GLU A 182 51.29 -19.38 3.22
C GLU A 182 51.50 -20.88 3.43
N ILE A 183 50.51 -21.69 3.03
CA ILE A 183 50.64 -23.16 3.03
C ILE A 183 51.84 -23.58 2.19
N VAL A 184 51.94 -23.10 0.94
CA VAL A 184 53.03 -23.48 0.02
C VAL A 184 54.41 -23.14 0.62
N HIS A 185 54.54 -21.99 1.30
CA HIS A 185 55.82 -21.56 1.88
C HIS A 185 56.19 -22.34 3.16
N GLY A 186 55.20 -22.78 3.95
CA GLY A 186 55.41 -23.53 5.19
C GLY A 186 55.83 -25.00 5.00
N ILE A 187 55.66 -25.57 3.80
CA ILE A 187 55.73 -27.03 3.51
C ILE A 187 57.13 -27.67 3.68
N ARG A 188 58.21 -26.93 4.01
CA ARG A 188 59.53 -27.56 4.19
C ARG A 188 59.68 -28.44 5.45
N THR A 189 58.70 -28.50 6.35
CA THR A 189 58.79 -29.31 7.59
C THR A 189 57.61 -30.28 7.77
N ARG A 190 57.86 -31.48 8.33
CA ARG A 190 56.79 -32.45 8.69
C ARG A 190 55.72 -31.86 9.63
N ALA A 191 56.10 -30.88 10.46
CA ALA A 191 55.17 -30.17 11.33
C ALA A 191 54.14 -29.35 10.54
N ALA A 192 54.52 -28.79 9.38
CA ALA A 192 53.63 -28.03 8.52
C ALA A 192 52.57 -28.91 7.84
N ALA A 193 52.91 -30.14 7.45
CA ALA A 193 51.95 -31.08 6.87
C ALA A 193 50.82 -31.46 7.84
N LYS A 194 51.13 -31.60 9.14
CA LYS A 194 50.11 -31.85 10.17
C LYS A 194 49.21 -30.63 10.37
N ARG A 195 49.78 -29.42 10.45
CA ARG A 195 49.00 -28.18 10.56
C ARG A 195 48.10 -27.98 9.34
N ARG A 196 48.58 -28.27 8.12
CA ARG A 196 47.78 -28.20 6.88
C ARG A 196 46.51 -29.03 6.95
N ARG A 197 46.59 -30.29 7.39
CA ARG A 197 45.40 -31.15 7.52
C ARG A 197 44.39 -30.61 8.53
N VAL A 198 44.86 -29.95 9.60
CA VAL A 198 43.99 -29.31 10.58
C VAL A 198 43.28 -28.12 9.95
N VAL A 199 44.02 -27.21 9.31
CA VAL A 199 43.40 -26.01 8.73
C VAL A 199 42.53 -26.34 7.51
N GLU A 200 42.89 -27.31 6.66
CA GLU A 200 42.00 -27.77 5.58
C GLU A 200 40.69 -28.33 6.11
N LYS A 201 40.74 -29.05 7.24
CA LYS A 201 39.54 -29.57 7.91
C LYS A 201 38.71 -28.43 8.52
N GLU A 202 39.35 -27.46 9.17
CA GLU A 202 38.67 -26.27 9.72
C GLU A 202 38.04 -25.42 8.61
N LEU A 203 38.73 -25.20 7.49
CA LEU A 203 38.21 -24.46 6.34
C LEU A 203 37.05 -25.19 5.68
N ALA A 204 37.15 -26.52 5.50
CA ALA A 204 36.07 -27.33 4.96
C ALA A 204 34.85 -27.31 5.89
N GLN A 205 35.07 -27.36 7.21
CA GLN A 205 34.01 -27.23 8.20
C GLN A 205 33.36 -25.83 8.15
N ALA A 206 34.14 -24.75 8.15
CA ALA A 206 33.62 -23.38 8.08
C ALA A 206 32.83 -23.12 6.78
N LYS A 207 33.30 -23.63 5.63
CA LYS A 207 32.55 -23.56 4.37
C LYS A 207 31.22 -24.29 4.44
N LYS A 208 31.22 -25.49 5.03
CA LYS A 208 30.00 -26.27 5.20
C LYS A 208 29.03 -25.56 6.13
N GLU A 209 29.51 -25.03 7.27
CA GLU A 209 28.70 -24.25 8.21
C GLU A 209 28.08 -23.02 7.54
N PHE A 210 28.85 -22.29 6.74
CA PHE A 210 28.33 -21.15 5.96
C PHE A 210 27.30 -21.57 4.91
N GLU A 211 27.54 -22.65 4.17
CA GLU A 211 26.59 -23.17 3.18
C GLU A 211 25.29 -23.67 3.84
N ASP A 212 25.41 -24.32 5.00
CA ASP A 212 24.27 -24.74 5.83
C ASP A 212 23.46 -23.52 6.33
N GLU A 213 24.14 -22.44 6.76
CA GLU A 213 23.51 -21.19 7.20
C GLU A 213 22.79 -20.45 6.07
N VAL A 214 23.42 -20.33 4.89
CA VAL A 214 22.81 -19.74 3.69
C VAL A 214 21.59 -20.56 3.25
N ASN A 215 21.69 -21.89 3.25
CA ASN A 215 20.58 -22.78 2.90
C ASN A 215 19.44 -22.72 3.93
N ALA A 216 19.76 -22.62 5.22
CA ALA A 216 18.77 -22.44 6.27
C ALA A 216 18.03 -21.10 6.10
N THR A 217 18.78 -20.00 5.93
CA THR A 217 18.23 -18.66 5.70
C THR A 217 17.36 -18.62 4.44
N SER A 218 17.82 -19.23 3.34
CA SER A 218 17.07 -19.33 2.09
C SER A 218 15.75 -20.10 2.27
N LYS A 219 15.77 -21.22 2.99
CA LYS A 219 14.55 -21.98 3.33
C LYS A 219 13.59 -21.18 4.20
N ASP A 220 14.11 -20.43 5.17
CA ASP A 220 13.30 -19.57 6.04
C ASP A 220 12.66 -18.42 5.27
N VAL A 221 13.40 -17.77 4.37
CA VAL A 221 12.88 -16.75 3.45
C VAL A 221 11.81 -17.34 2.54
N GLN A 222 12.05 -18.50 1.91
CA GLN A 222 11.05 -19.16 1.07
C GLN A 222 9.79 -19.54 1.85
N LYS A 223 9.95 -20.02 3.09
CA LYS A 223 8.83 -20.38 3.97
C LYS A 223 8.03 -19.13 4.37
N ALA A 224 8.71 -18.05 4.73
CA ALA A 224 8.09 -16.77 5.04
C ALA A 224 7.33 -16.21 3.83
N PHE A 225 7.93 -16.27 2.65
CA PHE A 225 7.31 -15.85 1.40
C PHE A 225 6.05 -16.67 1.08
N LYS A 226 6.13 -18.01 1.13
CA LYS A 226 4.97 -18.89 0.93
C LYS A 226 3.85 -18.60 1.92
N LYS A 227 4.19 -18.38 3.19
CA LYS A 227 3.21 -18.01 4.23
C LYS A 227 2.56 -16.65 3.90
N HIS A 228 3.34 -15.67 3.46
CA HIS A 228 2.83 -14.36 3.06
C HIS A 228 1.87 -14.47 1.87
N CYS A 229 2.26 -15.18 0.81
CA CYS A 229 1.41 -15.42 -0.36
C CYS A 229 0.11 -16.15 0.02
N ALA A 230 0.19 -17.19 0.85
CA ALA A 230 -0.99 -17.93 1.31
C ALA A 230 -1.95 -17.03 2.13
N ALA A 231 -1.42 -16.19 3.02
CA ALA A 231 -2.24 -15.25 3.78
C ALA A 231 -2.92 -14.20 2.88
N LYS A 232 -2.22 -13.70 1.87
CA LYS A 232 -2.79 -12.76 0.89
C LYS A 232 -3.88 -13.41 0.04
N LEU A 233 -3.66 -14.62 -0.46
CA LEU A 233 -4.67 -15.38 -1.20
C LEU A 233 -5.90 -15.69 -0.35
N ALA A 234 -5.71 -16.03 0.93
CA ALA A 234 -6.82 -16.26 1.86
C ALA A 234 -7.63 -14.99 2.14
N ALA A 235 -6.96 -13.83 2.27
CA ALA A 235 -7.64 -12.55 2.45
C ALA A 235 -8.51 -12.20 1.23
N VAL A 236 -7.97 -12.36 0.01
CA VAL A 236 -8.73 -12.14 -1.23
C VAL A 236 -9.94 -13.08 -1.34
N ALA A 237 -9.78 -14.36 -0.94
CA ALA A 237 -10.87 -15.32 -0.95
C ALA A 237 -11.98 -14.99 0.09
N ALA A 238 -11.59 -14.49 1.26
CA ALA A 238 -12.53 -14.04 2.30
C ALA A 238 -13.32 -12.81 1.84
N ASP A 239 -12.67 -11.85 1.21
CA ASP A 239 -13.34 -10.66 0.67
C ASP A 239 -14.31 -11.03 -0.47
N ALA A 240 -13.93 -11.99 -1.32
CA ALA A 240 -14.81 -12.49 -2.38
C ALA A 240 -16.07 -13.22 -1.85
N THR A 241 -15.95 -13.93 -0.72
CA THR A 241 -17.10 -14.60 -0.09
C THR A 241 -18.00 -13.63 0.66
N ALA A 242 -17.45 -12.57 1.26
CA ALA A 242 -18.22 -11.51 1.89
C ALA A 242 -19.02 -10.66 0.88
N ALA A 243 -18.56 -10.58 -0.37
CA ALA A 243 -19.21 -9.82 -1.44
C ALA A 243 -20.40 -10.52 -2.10
N LEU A 244 -20.69 -11.80 -1.78
CA LEU A 244 -21.89 -12.46 -2.28
C LEU A 244 -23.12 -11.86 -1.57
N PRO A 245 -24.05 -11.22 -2.32
CA PRO A 245 -25.27 -10.70 -1.72
C PRO A 245 -26.01 -11.87 -1.07
N GLY A 246 -26.28 -11.73 0.24
CA GLY A 246 -27.07 -12.72 0.98
C GLY A 246 -28.35 -13.05 0.21
N PRO A 247 -28.84 -14.31 0.26
CA PRO A 247 -30.01 -14.73 -0.49
C PRO A 247 -31.13 -13.74 -0.22
N SER A 248 -31.47 -12.98 -1.27
CA SER A 248 -32.55 -12.02 -1.25
C SER A 248 -33.80 -12.80 -0.84
N THR A 249 -34.27 -12.58 0.38
CA THR A 249 -35.58 -13.03 0.82
C THR A 249 -36.60 -12.16 0.09
N THR A 250 -36.74 -12.38 -1.22
CA THR A 250 -37.92 -11.94 -1.94
C THR A 250 -39.07 -12.79 -1.41
N GLU A 251 -39.75 -12.21 -0.43
CA GLU A 251 -41.11 -12.58 -0.09
C GLU A 251 -41.91 -12.74 -1.40
N PRO A 252 -42.62 -13.86 -1.63
CA PRO A 252 -43.33 -14.10 -2.87
C PRO A 252 -44.44 -13.06 -3.03
N ALA A 253 -44.15 -12.01 -3.80
CA ALA A 253 -45.12 -11.01 -4.19
C ALA A 253 -46.27 -11.70 -4.93
N LYS A 254 -47.45 -11.71 -4.30
CA LYS A 254 -48.71 -12.12 -4.91
C LYS A 254 -48.94 -11.28 -6.17
N ARG A 255 -48.59 -11.86 -7.31
CA ARG A 255 -48.78 -11.30 -8.65
C ARG A 255 -50.27 -11.23 -8.96
N ARG A 256 -50.88 -10.08 -8.68
CA ARG A 256 -52.23 -9.75 -9.15
C ARG A 256 -52.12 -9.47 -10.65
N MET A 257 -52.54 -10.42 -11.49
CA MET A 257 -52.62 -10.23 -12.94
C MET A 257 -53.57 -9.08 -13.23
N ARG A 258 -53.03 -7.98 -13.74
CA ARG A 258 -53.80 -6.97 -14.46
C ARG A 258 -53.66 -7.28 -15.94
N VAL A 259 -54.77 -7.69 -16.54
CA VAL A 259 -54.93 -7.81 -17.99
C VAL A 259 -54.97 -6.38 -18.52
N GLU A 260 -53.94 -5.96 -19.24
CA GLU A 260 -53.97 -4.74 -20.04
C GLU A 260 -54.10 -5.19 -21.50
N ASP A 261 -55.32 -5.02 -22.03
CA ASP A 261 -55.61 -4.99 -23.46
C ASP A 261 -54.84 -3.82 -24.07
N ASN A 262 -53.92 -4.12 -24.98
CA ASN A 262 -53.33 -3.12 -25.88
C ASN A 262 -53.46 -3.66 -27.31
N SER A 263 -54.53 -3.23 -27.94
CA SER A 263 -54.79 -3.29 -29.37
C SER A 263 -53.77 -2.44 -30.14
N GLU A 264 -53.08 -3.12 -31.05
CA GLU A 264 -52.75 -2.75 -32.44
C GLU A 264 -52.63 -1.27 -32.81
N GLU A 265 -51.47 -0.88 -33.34
CA GLU A 265 -51.36 -0.19 -34.65
C GLU A 265 -49.90 -0.20 -35.13
N GLY A 266 -49.66 -0.82 -36.29
CA GLY A 266 -48.34 -0.95 -36.92
C GLY A 266 -48.06 0.09 -38.00
N PRO A 267 -46.79 0.39 -38.35
CA PRO A 267 -46.48 1.21 -39.52
C PRO A 267 -46.15 0.37 -40.76
N GLN A 268 -46.85 0.69 -41.85
CA GLN A 268 -46.64 0.16 -43.21
C GLN A 268 -45.26 0.49 -43.77
N MET A 269 -44.56 -0.53 -44.25
CA MET A 269 -43.26 -0.46 -44.91
C MET A 269 -43.43 -0.25 -46.43
N LYS A 270 -43.16 0.96 -46.93
CA LYS A 270 -43.16 1.27 -48.38
C LYS A 270 -41.87 0.79 -49.05
N ARG A 271 -41.99 -0.21 -49.93
CA ARG A 271 -40.93 -0.68 -50.84
C ARG A 271 -40.74 0.31 -51.99
N ARG A 272 -39.53 0.85 -52.18
CA ARG A 272 -39.09 1.54 -53.40
C ARG A 272 -38.33 0.57 -54.30
N ARG A 273 -38.87 0.32 -55.50
CA ARG A 273 -38.16 -0.32 -56.62
C ARG A 273 -37.19 0.69 -57.23
N ARG A 274 -35.96 0.26 -57.53
CA ARG A 274 -35.05 0.94 -58.45
C ARG A 274 -35.17 0.26 -59.81
N ASN A 275 -35.31 1.09 -60.85
CA ASN A 275 -34.91 0.78 -62.22
C ASN A 275 -33.41 1.00 -62.36
#